data_AF-A0A1G6S1C3-F1
#
_entry.id   AF-A0A1G6S1C3-F1
#
_cell.length_a   1.000
_cell.length_b   1.000
_cell.length_c   1.000
_cell.angle_alpha   90.00
_cell.angle_beta   90.00
_cell.angle_gamma   90.00
#
_symmetry.space_group_name_H-M   'P 1'
#
loop_
_entity.id
_entity.type
_entity.pdbx_description
1 polymer ?
#
loop_
_entity_poly.entity_id
_entity_poly.type
_entity_poly.pdbx_seq_one_letter_code
_entity_poly.pdbx_strand_id
1 'polypeptide(L)' 'MLDREQIIQGVWGFDYMGDTNVVDVYIRYLRQKIDKGESSPLIQTVRGVGYTLREKDR' A
#
# COMPACT_ATOMS: atom_id res chain seq x y z
N MET A 1 1.20 6.17 -8.11
CA MET A 1 0.09 6.10 -7.12
C MET A 1 -0.92 5.11 -7.64
N LEU A 2 -1.44 4.25 -6.76
CA LEU A 2 -2.45 3.25 -7.06
C LEU A 2 -3.60 3.37 -6.07
N ASP A 3 -4.83 3.26 -6.54
CA ASP A 3 -5.99 3.09 -5.67
C ASP A 3 -6.07 1.65 -5.13
N ARG A 4 -6.99 1.40 -4.20
CA ARG A 4 -7.09 0.07 -3.57
C ARG A 4 -7.54 -1.01 -4.54
N GLU A 5 -8.40 -0.67 -5.50
CA GLU A 5 -8.92 -1.64 -6.46
C GLU A 5 -7.83 -2.08 -7.44
N GLN A 6 -7.01 -1.14 -7.91
CA GLN A 6 -5.82 -1.44 -8.71
C GLN A 6 -4.82 -2.33 -7.97
N ILE A 7 -4.62 -2.09 -6.66
CA ILE A 7 -3.74 -2.94 -5.84
C ILE A 7 -4.33 -4.35 -5.69
N ILE A 8 -5.64 -4.47 -5.43
CA ILE A 8 -6.33 -5.77 -5.35
C ILE A 8 -6.18 -6.54 -6.66
N GLN A 9 -6.52 -5.93 -7.79
CA GLN A 9 -6.46 -6.58 -9.10
C GLN A 9 -5.02 -7.01 -9.44
N GLY A 10 -4.03 -6.18 -9.13
CA GLY A 10 -2.63 -6.47 -9.43
C GLY A 10 -1.97 -7.52 -8.53
N VAL A 11 -2.46 -7.71 -7.30
CA VAL A 11 -1.83 -8.61 -6.31
C VAL A 11 -2.65 -9.88 -6.05
N TRP A 12 -3.97 -9.77 -5.98
CA TRP A 12 -4.88 -10.89 -5.74
C TRP A 12 -5.57 -11.39 -7.01
N GLY A 13 -5.72 -10.56 -8.04
CA GLY A 13 -6.40 -10.90 -9.29
C GLY A 13 -7.81 -10.33 -9.41
N PHE A 14 -8.38 -10.41 -10.61
CA PHE A 14 -9.70 -9.85 -10.95
C PHE A 14 -10.88 -10.65 -10.37
N ASP A 15 -10.65 -11.89 -9.96
CA ASP A 15 -11.64 -12.81 -9.39
C ASP A 15 -11.71 -12.72 -7.85
N TYR A 16 -10.97 -11.80 -7.24
CA TYR A 16 -11.06 -11.55 -5.81
C TYR A 16 -12.44 -11.02 -5.41
N MET A 17 -13.19 -11.81 -4.64
CA MET A 17 -14.54 -11.49 -4.16
C MET A 17 -14.56 -10.84 -2.77
N GLY A 18 -13.40 -10.45 -2.23
CA GLY A 18 -13.30 -9.85 -0.89
C GLY A 18 -13.26 -8.31 -0.92
N ASP A 19 -13.22 -7.73 0.27
CA ASP A 19 -13.24 -6.28 0.46
C ASP A 19 -11.86 -5.65 0.21
N THR A 20 -11.82 -4.46 -0.40
CA THR A 20 -10.56 -3.75 -0.69
C THR A 20 -9.82 -3.29 0.59
N ASN A 21 -10.48 -3.34 1.76
CA ASN A 21 -9.90 -3.04 3.06
C ASN A 21 -8.75 -3.99 3.46
N VAL A 22 -8.66 -5.18 2.85
CA VAL A 22 -7.50 -6.08 3.06
C VAL A 22 -6.18 -5.42 2.64
N VAL A 23 -6.22 -4.48 1.67
CA VAL A 23 -5.05 -3.69 1.27
C VAL A 23 -4.47 -2.95 2.48
N ASP A 24 -5.30 -2.32 3.30
CA ASP A 24 -4.85 -1.51 4.44
C ASP A 24 -4.14 -2.39 5.49
N VAL A 25 -4.63 -3.62 5.70
CA VAL A 25 -4.01 -4.61 6.59
C VAL A 25 -2.61 -4.99 6.10
N TYR A 26 -2.47 -5.31 4.81
CA TYR A 26 -1.18 -5.71 4.25
C TYR A 26 -0.21 -4.52 4.14
N ILE A 27 -0.71 -3.31 3.84
CA ILE A 27 0.11 -2.09 3.89
C ILE A 27 0.68 -1.89 5.29
N ARG A 28 -0.13 -2.05 6.35
CA ARG A 28 0.35 -1.97 7.73
C ARG A 28 1.47 -3.00 7.99
N TYR A 29 1.30 -4.24 7.55
CA TYR A 29 2.33 -5.27 7.73
C TYR A 29 3.61 -4.98 6.94
N LEU A 30 3.48 -4.46 5.71
CA LEU A 30 4.64 -4.05 4.91
C LEU A 30 5.42 -2.95 5.60
N ARG A 31 4.75 -1.87 6.03
CA ARG A 31 5.40 -0.76 6.75
C ARG A 31 6.14 -1.25 8.00
N GLN A 32 5.55 -2.17 8.76
CA GLN A 32 6.22 -2.76 9.94
C GLN A 32 7.50 -3.55 9.61
N LYS A 33 7.64 -4.04 8.37
CA LYS A 33 8.81 -4.79 7.91
C LYS A 33 9.85 -3.90 7.25
N ILE A 34 9.42 -2.91 6.46
CA ILE A 34 10.31 -2.15 5.56
C ILE A 34 10.57 -0.70 5.99
N ASP A 35 9.69 -0.10 6.78
CA ASP A 35 9.85 1.30 7.22
C ASP A 35 10.50 1.42 8.61
N LYS A 36 10.86 0.29 9.25
CA LYS A 36 11.48 0.32 10.58
C LYS A 36 12.87 0.98 10.54
N GLY A 37 13.05 2.01 11.35
CA GLY A 37 14.33 2.75 11.46
C GLY A 37 14.49 3.86 10.42
N GLU A 38 13.46 4.11 9.61
CA GLU A 38 13.49 5.13 8.57
C GLU A 38 12.89 6.45 9.02
N SER A 39 13.49 7.56 8.56
CA SER A 39 13.03 8.92 8.87
C SER A 39 11.70 9.26 8.17
N SER A 40 11.39 8.59 7.06
CA SER A 40 10.14 8.71 6.32
C SER A 40 9.69 7.34 5.81
N PRO A 41 8.39 7.01 5.89
CA PRO A 41 7.85 5.77 5.34
C PRO A 41 7.96 5.75 3.80
N LEU A 42 8.40 4.61 3.26
CA LEU A 42 8.51 4.37 1.82
C LEU A 42 7.13 4.31 1.16
N ILE A 43 6.19 3.66 1.84
CA ILE A 43 4.79 3.57 1.40
C ILE A 43 4.03 4.74 2.02
N GLN A 44 3.58 5.69 1.19
CA GLN A 44 2.79 6.84 1.60
C GLN A 44 1.30 6.64 1.34
N THR A 45 0.47 7.13 2.27
CA THR A 45 -0.99 7.16 2.09
C THR A 45 -1.38 8.48 1.43
N VAL A 46 -2.07 8.40 0.30
CA VAL A 46 -2.76 9.54 -0.32
C VAL A 46 -4.22 9.45 0.09
N ARG A 47 -4.62 10.27 1.07
CA ARG A 47 -5.96 10.22 1.68
C ARG A 47 -7.04 10.35 0.60
N GLY A 48 -8.03 9.45 0.65
CA GLY A 48 -9.13 9.40 -0.32
C GLY A 48 -8.76 8.83 -1.69
N VAL A 49 -7.50 8.48 -1.94
CA VAL A 49 -7.05 7.97 -3.24
C VAL A 49 -6.44 6.57 -3.13
N GLY A 50 -5.43 6.38 -2.29
CA GLY A 50 -4.76 5.08 -2.14
C GLY A 50 -3.34 5.20 -1.63
N TYR A 51 -2.43 4.48 -2.29
CA TYR A 51 -1.05 4.34 -1.83
C TYR A 51 -0.05 4.66 -2.94
N THR A 52 1.12 5.15 -2.54
CA THR A 52 2.25 5.33 -3.46
C THR A 52 3.53 4.91 -2.77
N LEU A 53 4.43 4.28 -3.53
CA LEU A 53 5.82 4.13 -3.13
C LEU A 53 6.56 5.42 -3.49
N ARG A 54 7.36 5.95 -2.58
CA ARG A 54 8.31 7.04 -2.87
C ARG A 54 9.71 6.59 -2.50
N GLU A 55 10.67 6.91 -3.36
CA GLU A 55 12.08 6.85 -2.98
C GLU A 55 12.36 7.91 -1.93
N LYS A 56 13.34 7.61 -1.08
CA LYS A 56 13.87 8.60 -0.14
C LYS A 56 14.57 9.67 -0.97
N ASP A 57 14.23 10.94 -0.73
CA ASP A 57 15.04 12.04 -1.22
C ASP A 57 16.47 11.82 -0.69
N ARG A 58 17.43 11.62 -1.61
CA ARG A 58 18.84 11.42 -1.32
C ARG A 58 19.52 12.72 -0.93
#